data_AF-A0A968XZ70-F1
#
_entry.id   AF-A0A968XZ70-F1
#
_cell.length_a   1.000
_cell.length_b   1.000
_cell.length_c   1.000
_cell.angle_alpha   90.00
_cell.angle_beta   90.00
_cell.angle_gamma   90.00
#
_symmetry.space_group_name_H-M   'P 1'
#
loop_
_entity.id
_entity.type
_entity.pdbx_description
1 polymer ?
#
loop_
_entity_poly.entity_id
_entity_poly.type
_entity_poly.pdbx_seq_one_letter_code
_entity_poly.pdbx_strand_id
1 'polypeptide(L)'
;MSQDIKQWLDEIKRLQQQLAEVSRDLEEAGESAAQWRQLYNNEAEQRRNDTKLAQQTIDSLKAQLEQLLNVSVDAFADREAEIARLQEVEQLQTAGELKTKLAEVLEERDRAIEQVKQLAQALKQEEARHAETRQNLTSALGDAVDLLAKAQNPPPAKPKQNIP
;
A
#
# COMPACT_ATOMS: atom_id res chain seq x y z
N MET A 1 -64.48 -42.16 -15.64
CA MET A 1 -64.62 -41.83 -14.20
C MET A 1 -63.38 -42.22 -13.39
N SER A 2 -63.05 -43.51 -13.18
CA SER A 2 -61.85 -43.88 -12.36
C SER A 2 -60.50 -43.58 -13.05
N GLN A 3 -60.44 -43.70 -14.38
CA GLN A 3 -59.23 -43.39 -15.16
C GLN A 3 -58.92 -41.89 -15.21
N ASP A 4 -59.94 -41.04 -15.36
CA ASP A 4 -59.78 -39.58 -15.40
C ASP A 4 -59.20 -39.07 -14.07
N ILE A 5 -59.70 -39.58 -12.94
CA ILE A 5 -59.20 -39.19 -11.61
C ILE A 5 -57.71 -39.55 -11.43
N LYS A 6 -57.25 -40.68 -11.99
CA LYS A 6 -55.83 -41.06 -11.93
C LYS A 6 -54.97 -40.13 -12.78
N GLN A 7 -55.41 -39.81 -14.00
CA GLN A 7 -54.71 -38.87 -14.88
C GLN A 7 -54.57 -37.47 -14.25
N TRP A 8 -55.63 -36.96 -13.61
CA TRP A 8 -55.58 -35.69 -12.89
C TRP A 8 -54.63 -35.71 -11.69
N LEU A 9 -54.57 -36.81 -10.94
CA LEU A 9 -53.63 -36.96 -9.83
C LEU A 9 -52.17 -37.00 -10.29
N ASP A 10 -51.89 -37.66 -11.42
CA ASP A 10 -50.54 -37.72 -11.98
C ASP A 10 -50.11 -36.34 -12.52
N GLU A 11 -51.03 -35.59 -13.11
CA GLU A 11 -50.78 -34.21 -13.56
C GLU A 11 -50.50 -33.26 -12.39
N ILE A 12 -51.27 -33.37 -11.29
CA ILE A 12 -51.02 -32.59 -10.07
C ILE A 12 -49.63 -32.88 -9.50
N LYS A 13 -49.24 -34.16 -9.44
CA LYS A 13 -47.90 -34.54 -8.97
C LYS A 13 -46.80 -33.99 -9.87
N ARG A 14 -46.99 -34.06 -11.19
CA ARG A 14 -46.05 -33.49 -12.16
C ARG A 14 -45.89 -31.99 -11.96
N LEU A 15 -47.00 -31.26 -11.81
CA LEU A 15 -46.99 -29.82 -11.58
C LEU A 15 -46.34 -29.45 -10.23
N GLN A 16 -46.58 -30.24 -9.18
CA GLN A 16 -45.92 -30.06 -7.88
C GLN A 16 -44.41 -30.24 -7.99
N GLN A 17 -43.95 -31.23 -8.76
CA GLN A 17 -42.53 -31.46 -8.98
C GLN A 17 -41.89 -30.33 -9.78
N GLN A 18 -42.54 -29.87 -10.85
CA GLN A 18 -42.08 -28.71 -11.63
C GLN A 18 -42.01 -27.43 -10.80
N LEU A 19 -42.98 -27.20 -9.91
CA LEU A 19 -42.99 -26.04 -9.02
C LEU A 19 -41.80 -26.08 -8.04
N ALA A 20 -41.49 -27.25 -7.51
CA ALA A 20 -40.35 -27.45 -6.61
C ALA A 20 -39.01 -27.22 -7.32
N GLU A 21 -38.87 -27.72 -8.55
CA GLU A 21 -37.69 -27.49 -9.40
C GLU A 21 -37.52 -26.00 -9.71
N VAL A 22 -38.56 -25.32 -10.20
CA VAL A 22 -38.50 -23.88 -10.52
C VAL A 22 -38.21 -23.02 -9.28
N SER A 23 -38.76 -23.40 -8.13
CA SER A 23 -38.51 -22.67 -6.87
C SER A 23 -37.06 -22.79 -6.43
N ARG A 24 -36.45 -23.97 -6.58
CA ARG A 24 -35.03 -24.20 -6.32
C ARG A 24 -34.14 -23.42 -7.29
N ASP A 25 -34.44 -23.47 -8.59
CA ASP A 25 -33.67 -22.73 -9.61
C ASP A 25 -33.71 -21.22 -9.37
N LEU A 26 -34.87 -20.71 -8.91
CA LEU A 26 -35.02 -19.29 -8.57
C LEU A 26 -34.17 -18.92 -7.35
N GLU A 27 -34.13 -19.77 -6.33
CA GLU A 27 -33.29 -19.57 -5.14
C GLU A 27 -31.80 -19.58 -5.51
N GLU A 28 -31.34 -20.57 -6.29
CA GLU A 28 -29.95 -20.68 -6.75
C GLU A 28 -29.53 -19.49 -7.64
N ALA A 29 -30.43 -19.06 -8.54
CA ALA A 29 -30.22 -17.85 -9.35
C ALA A 29 -30.18 -16.59 -8.49
N GLY A 30 -31.01 -16.53 -7.44
CA GLY A 30 -31.04 -15.44 -6.46
C GLY A 30 -29.73 -15.31 -5.68
N GLU A 31 -29.22 -16.43 -5.16
CA GLU A 31 -27.94 -16.51 -4.46
C GLU A 31 -26.78 -16.12 -5.39
N SER A 32 -26.76 -16.67 -6.60
CA SER A 32 -25.75 -16.34 -7.61
C SER A 32 -25.76 -14.86 -7.95
N ALA A 33 -26.95 -14.26 -8.15
CA ALA A 33 -27.08 -12.83 -8.43
C ALA A 33 -26.59 -11.95 -7.26
N ALA A 34 -26.85 -12.37 -6.01
CA ALA A 34 -26.35 -11.68 -4.84
C ALA A 34 -24.81 -11.72 -4.76
N GLN A 35 -24.21 -12.88 -5.02
CA GLN A 35 -22.75 -13.05 -5.07
C GLN A 35 -22.12 -12.17 -6.15
N TRP A 36 -22.67 -12.17 -7.37
CA TRP A 36 -22.16 -11.32 -8.46
C TRP A 36 -22.26 -9.83 -8.14
N ARG A 37 -23.35 -9.39 -7.50
CA ARG A 37 -23.48 -8.00 -7.04
C ARG A 37 -22.41 -7.64 -6.01
N GLN A 38 -22.13 -8.54 -5.06
CA GLN A 38 -21.10 -8.31 -4.05
C GLN A 38 -19.71 -8.22 -4.69
N LEU A 39 -19.35 -9.16 -5.57
CA LEU A 39 -18.06 -9.16 -6.27
C LEU A 39 -17.87 -7.88 -7.09
N TYR A 40 -18.91 -7.47 -7.83
CA TYR A 40 -18.86 -6.25 -8.63
C TYR A 40 -18.70 -5.00 -7.76
N ASN A 41 -19.44 -4.92 -6.65
CA ASN A 41 -19.33 -3.78 -5.73
C ASN A 41 -17.93 -3.69 -5.13
N ASN A 42 -17.35 -4.82 -4.70
CA ASN A 42 -16.00 -4.87 -4.15
C ASN A 42 -14.95 -4.43 -5.19
N GLU A 43 -15.02 -4.94 -6.41
CA GLU A 43 -14.12 -4.55 -7.50
C GLU A 43 -14.27 -3.05 -7.85
N ALA A 44 -15.50 -2.54 -7.87
CA ALA A 44 -15.75 -1.12 -8.13
C ALA A 44 -15.17 -0.22 -7.04
N GLU A 45 -15.27 -0.62 -5.77
CA GLU A 45 -14.63 0.09 -4.66
C GLU A 45 -13.12 0.03 -4.73
N GLN A 46 -12.55 -1.15 -5.03
CA GLN A 46 -11.12 -1.32 -5.22
C GLN A 46 -10.59 -0.39 -6.32
N ARG A 47 -11.22 -0.38 -7.50
CA ARG A 47 -10.81 0.50 -8.61
C ARG A 47 -10.89 1.99 -8.27
N ARG A 48 -11.89 2.40 -7.49
CA ARG A 48 -11.99 3.79 -7.02
C ARG A 48 -10.83 4.16 -6.10
N ASN A 49 -10.47 3.26 -5.18
CA ASN A 49 -9.34 3.47 -4.28
C ASN A 49 -8.01 3.50 -5.03
N ASP A 50 -7.80 2.57 -5.95
CA ASP A 50 -6.57 2.49 -6.77
C ASP A 50 -6.41 3.75 -7.62
N THR A 51 -7.49 4.23 -8.24
CA THR A 51 -7.47 5.47 -9.04
C THR A 51 -7.13 6.68 -8.17
N LYS A 52 -7.69 6.75 -6.96
CA LYS A 52 -7.40 7.84 -6.02
C LYS A 52 -5.94 7.84 -5.58
N LEU A 53 -5.38 6.66 -5.26
CA LEU A 53 -3.99 6.52 -4.85
C LEU A 53 -3.03 6.86 -6.01
N ALA A 54 -3.35 6.39 -7.22
CA ALA A 54 -2.60 6.73 -8.42
C ALA A 54 -2.60 8.24 -8.68
N GLN A 55 -3.75 8.90 -8.53
CA GLN A 55 -3.85 10.36 -8.69
C GLN A 55 -3.01 11.10 -7.66
N GLN A 56 -3.08 10.71 -6.38
CA GLN A 56 -2.23 11.28 -5.33
C GLN A 56 -0.74 11.12 -5.64
N THR A 57 -0.35 9.97 -6.18
CA THR A 57 1.03 9.71 -6.60
C THR A 57 1.44 10.63 -7.75
N ILE A 58 0.57 10.79 -8.76
CA ILE A 58 0.79 11.70 -9.89
C ILE A 58 0.94 13.15 -9.39
N ASP A 59 0.07 13.59 -8.48
CA ASP A 59 0.11 14.97 -7.96
C ASP A 59 1.38 15.20 -7.12
N SER A 60 1.81 14.21 -6.33
CA SER A 60 3.09 14.26 -5.60
C SER A 60 4.28 14.34 -6.56
N LEU A 61 4.30 13.53 -7.61
CA LEU A 61 5.36 13.55 -8.62
C LEU A 61 5.41 14.87 -9.39
N LYS A 62 4.24 15.44 -9.72
CA LYS A 62 4.17 16.79 -10.32
C LYS A 62 4.73 17.85 -9.39
N ALA A 63 4.38 17.82 -8.10
CA ALA A 63 4.93 18.75 -7.13
C ALA A 63 6.46 18.60 -6.97
N GLN A 64 6.98 17.37 -6.99
CA GLN A 64 8.43 17.12 -6.97
C GLN A 64 9.11 17.64 -8.24
N LEU A 65 8.50 17.45 -9.41
CA LEU A 65 9.01 18.02 -10.67
C LEU A 65 8.99 19.55 -10.65
N GLU A 66 7.91 20.17 -10.16
CA GLU A 66 7.82 21.62 -9.97
C GLU A 66 8.87 22.12 -8.98
N GLN A 67 9.16 21.40 -7.89
CA GLN A 67 10.24 21.74 -6.99
C GLN A 67 11.60 21.66 -7.67
N LEU A 68 11.90 20.59 -8.41
CA LEU A 68 13.17 20.45 -9.14
C LEU A 68 13.32 21.52 -10.24
N LEU A 69 12.22 21.88 -10.91
CA LEU A 69 12.19 22.97 -11.90
C LEU A 69 12.28 24.34 -11.22
N ASN A 70 11.68 24.55 -10.05
CA ASN A 70 11.81 25.80 -9.30
C ASN A 70 13.17 25.94 -8.61
N VAL A 71 13.86 24.84 -8.28
CA VAL A 71 15.29 24.88 -7.90
C VAL A 71 16.13 25.43 -9.07
N SER A 72 15.69 25.25 -10.32
CA SER A 72 16.31 25.94 -11.47
C SER A 72 15.94 27.42 -11.59
N VAL A 73 14.92 27.90 -10.86
CA VAL A 73 14.58 29.33 -10.70
C VAL A 73 15.27 29.92 -9.46
N ASP A 74 15.51 29.13 -8.42
CA ASP A 74 16.50 29.45 -7.37
C ASP A 74 17.93 29.52 -7.92
N ALA A 75 18.18 29.11 -9.17
CA ALA A 75 19.40 29.45 -9.87
C ALA A 75 19.62 30.97 -9.98
N PHE A 76 18.59 31.82 -9.82
CA PHE A 76 18.78 33.27 -9.69
C PHE A 76 19.37 33.66 -8.32
N ALA A 77 18.95 33.01 -7.23
CA ALA A 77 19.57 33.18 -5.92
C ALA A 77 20.99 32.56 -5.88
N ASP A 78 21.19 31.42 -6.56
CA ASP A 78 22.52 30.84 -6.75
C ASP A 78 23.39 31.71 -7.66
N ARG A 79 22.81 32.46 -8.61
CA ARG A 79 23.52 33.43 -9.45
C ARG A 79 23.92 34.68 -8.69
N GLU A 80 23.08 35.20 -7.79
CA GLU A 80 23.47 36.30 -6.88
C GLU A 80 24.56 35.85 -5.90
N ALA A 81 24.44 34.63 -5.34
CA ALA A 81 25.49 34.03 -4.52
C ALA A 81 26.77 33.76 -5.32
N GLU A 82 26.65 33.35 -6.58
CA GLU A 82 27.77 33.14 -7.50
C GLU A 82 28.46 34.46 -7.87
N ILE A 83 27.69 35.51 -8.15
CA ILE A 83 28.22 36.87 -8.37
C ILE A 83 28.92 37.39 -7.11
N ALA A 84 28.35 37.19 -5.93
CA ALA A 84 28.97 37.58 -4.67
C ALA A 84 30.27 36.80 -4.40
N ARG A 85 30.31 35.49 -4.70
CA ARG A 85 31.52 34.66 -4.63
C ARG A 85 32.59 35.15 -5.60
N LEU A 86 32.23 35.49 -6.83
CA LEU A 86 33.16 36.05 -7.82
C LEU A 86 33.71 37.40 -7.38
N GLN A 87 32.88 38.28 -6.81
CA GLN A 87 33.32 39.55 -6.24
C GLN A 87 34.23 39.38 -5.02
N GLU A 88 33.96 38.41 -4.14
CA GLU A 88 34.87 38.07 -3.03
C GLU A 88 36.25 37.66 -3.54
N VAL A 89 36.31 36.88 -4.63
CA VAL A 89 37.58 36.45 -5.23
C VAL A 89 38.31 37.61 -5.91
N GLU A 90 37.60 38.50 -6.60
CA GLU A 90 38.18 39.71 -7.23
C GLU A 90 38.73 40.72 -6.21
N GLN A 91 38.19 40.75 -4.99
CA GLN A 91 38.66 41.63 -3.91
C GLN A 91 39.96 41.15 -3.26
N LEU A 92 40.38 39.91 -3.49
CA LEU A 92 41.65 39.37 -2.98
C LEU A 92 42.81 39.98 -3.78
N GLN A 93 43.67 40.75 -3.11
CA GLN A 93 44.73 41.52 -3.78
C GLN A 93 46.06 40.75 -3.81
N THR A 94 46.22 39.75 -2.94
CA THR A 94 47.48 39.01 -2.82
C THR A 94 47.29 37.50 -2.95
N ALA A 95 48.35 36.83 -3.44
CA ALA A 95 48.39 35.37 -3.50
C ALA A 95 48.34 34.69 -2.11
N GLY A 96 48.64 35.43 -1.04
CA GLY A 96 48.52 34.94 0.34
C GLY A 96 47.06 34.83 0.79
N GLU A 97 46.26 35.85 0.52
CA GLU A 97 44.82 35.89 0.83
C GLU A 97 44.06 34.78 0.07
N LEU A 98 44.42 34.55 -1.20
CA LEU A 98 43.84 33.46 -2.00
C LEU A 98 44.14 32.08 -1.41
N LYS A 99 45.37 31.85 -0.93
CA LYS A 99 45.75 30.58 -0.29
C LYS A 99 45.00 30.34 1.01
N THR A 100 44.81 31.38 1.82
CA THR A 100 44.04 31.30 3.07
C THR A 100 42.58 30.97 2.78
N LYS A 101 41.93 31.71 1.88
CA LYS A 101 40.53 31.47 1.50
C LYS A 101 40.35 30.07 0.89
N LEU A 102 41.30 29.61 0.08
CA LEU A 102 41.27 28.26 -0.48
C LEU A 102 41.37 27.19 0.62
N ALA A 103 42.23 27.38 1.63
CA ALA A 103 42.34 26.46 2.76
C ALA A 103 41.04 26.39 3.57
N GLU A 104 40.40 27.54 3.82
CA GLU A 104 39.11 27.63 4.50
C GLU A 104 38.01 26.88 3.74
N VAL A 105 37.89 27.13 2.43
CA VAL A 105 36.89 26.46 1.57
C VAL A 105 37.12 24.94 1.51
N LEU A 106 38.39 24.50 1.47
CA LEU A 106 38.71 23.07 1.49
C LEU A 106 38.32 22.42 2.82
N GLU A 107 38.53 23.11 3.94
CA GLU A 107 38.14 22.63 5.26
C GLU A 107 36.61 22.56 5.41
N GLU A 108 35.89 23.59 4.96
CA GLU A 108 34.43 23.59 4.93
C GLU A 108 33.87 22.45 4.07
N ARG A 109 34.48 22.23 2.89
CA ARG A 109 34.14 21.13 1.99
C ARG A 109 34.33 19.79 2.68
N ASP A 110 35.46 19.58 3.34
CA ASP A 110 35.74 18.32 4.05
C ASP A 110 34.75 18.07 5.19
N ARG A 111 34.39 19.11 5.95
CA ARG A 111 33.34 19.02 6.99
C ARG A 111 31.97 18.67 6.39
N ALA A 112 31.59 19.29 5.27
CA ALA A 112 30.32 19.03 4.61
C ALA A 112 30.24 17.58 4.08
N ILE A 113 31.33 17.06 3.49
CA ILE A 113 31.40 15.66 3.05
C ILE A 113 31.19 14.71 4.23
N GLU A 114 31.83 14.97 5.38
CA GLU A 114 31.68 14.11 6.55
C GLU A 114 30.25 14.17 7.11
N GLN A 115 29.61 15.34 7.12
CA GLN A 115 28.20 15.48 7.50
C GLN A 115 27.27 14.69 6.56
N VAL A 116 27.47 14.78 5.25
CA VAL A 116 26.68 14.01 4.26
C VAL A 116 26.83 12.51 4.51
N LYS A 117 28.05 12.04 4.79
CA LYS A 117 28.32 10.64 5.10
C LYS A 117 27.61 10.18 6.38
N GLN A 118 27.63 11.01 7.43
CA GLN A 118 26.92 10.72 8.68
C GLN A 118 25.41 10.65 8.48
N LEU A 119 24.84 11.60 7.73
CA LEU A 119 23.41 11.63 7.43
C LEU A 119 22.98 10.43 6.58
N ALA A 120 23.78 10.05 5.57
CA ALA A 120 23.52 8.86 4.76
C ALA A 120 23.54 7.58 5.61
N GLN A 121 24.46 7.49 6.58
CA GLN A 121 24.51 6.36 7.50
C GLN A 121 23.29 6.33 8.44
N ALA A 122 22.88 7.48 8.98
CA ALA A 122 21.70 7.59 9.82
C ALA A 122 20.42 7.20 9.07
N LEU A 123 20.27 7.67 7.82
CA LEU A 123 19.14 7.32 6.96
C LEU A 123 19.07 5.81 6.71
N LYS A 124 20.20 5.19 6.34
CA LYS A 124 20.27 3.74 6.11
C LYS A 124 19.92 2.94 7.37
N GLN A 125 20.32 3.42 8.55
CA GLN A 125 19.96 2.79 9.81
C GLN A 125 18.46 2.89 10.07
N GLU A 126 17.83 4.03 9.78
CA GLU A 126 16.40 4.21 9.95
C GLU A 126 15.59 3.35 8.97
N GLU A 127 16.02 3.25 7.72
CA GLU A 127 15.43 2.34 6.72
C GLU A 127 15.46 0.88 7.19
N ALA A 128 16.60 0.43 7.77
CA ALA A 128 16.73 -0.91 8.32
C ALA A 128 15.78 -1.14 9.50
N ARG A 129 15.66 -0.16 10.43
CA ARG A 129 14.73 -0.22 11.55
C ARG A 129 13.27 -0.27 11.09
N HIS A 130 12.91 0.49 10.06
CA HIS A 130 11.58 0.45 9.48
C HIS A 130 11.28 -0.90 8.83
N ALA A 131 12.23 -1.49 8.12
CA ALA A 131 12.08 -2.82 7.53
C ALA A 131 11.87 -3.90 8.62
N GLU A 132 12.68 -3.88 9.68
CA GLU A 132 12.57 -4.78 10.82
C GLU A 132 11.21 -4.61 11.53
N THR A 133 10.81 -3.37 11.80
CA THR A 133 9.51 -3.07 12.43
C THR A 133 8.35 -3.61 11.60
N ARG A 134 8.40 -3.43 10.26
CA ARG A 134 7.39 -3.96 9.36
C ARG A 134 7.34 -5.48 9.42
N GLN A 135 8.49 -6.15 9.38
CA GLN A 135 8.58 -7.61 9.48
C GLN A 135 8.00 -8.12 10.81
N ASN A 136 8.35 -7.48 11.92
CA ASN A 136 7.84 -7.84 13.25
C ASN A 136 6.33 -7.66 13.35
N LEU A 137 5.78 -6.54 12.85
CA LEU A 137 4.34 -6.30 12.83
C LEU A 137 3.61 -7.31 11.94
N THR A 138 4.13 -7.62 10.75
CA THR A 138 3.54 -8.62 9.86
C THR A 138 3.58 -10.01 10.48
N SER A 139 4.67 -10.39 11.14
CA SER A 139 4.76 -11.66 11.86
C SER A 139 3.77 -11.72 13.02
N ALA A 140 3.71 -10.68 13.85
CA ALA A 140 2.78 -10.61 14.98
C ALA A 140 1.31 -10.66 14.52
N LEU A 141 0.98 -10.05 13.37
CA LEU A 141 -0.34 -10.17 12.75
C LEU A 141 -0.61 -11.59 12.25
N GLY A 142 0.37 -12.24 11.62
CA GLY A 142 0.27 -13.65 11.23
C GLY A 142 -0.01 -14.55 12.43
N ASP A 143 0.76 -14.39 13.50
CA ASP A 143 0.59 -15.14 14.74
C ASP A 143 -0.79 -14.87 15.38
N ALA A 144 -1.26 -13.63 15.37
CA ALA A 144 -2.59 -13.27 15.88
C ALA A 144 -3.73 -13.90 15.05
N VAL A 145 -3.58 -13.94 13.72
CA VAL A 145 -4.54 -14.62 12.83
C VAL A 145 -4.55 -16.12 13.07
N ASP A 146 -3.39 -16.74 13.25
CA ASP A 146 -3.28 -18.17 13.57
C ASP A 146 -3.89 -18.52 14.93
N LEU A 147 -3.69 -17.66 15.94
CA LEU A 147 -4.32 -17.78 17.25
C LEU A 147 -5.85 -17.63 17.15
N LEU A 148 -6.33 -16.66 16.35
CA LEU A 148 -7.75 -16.47 16.11
C LEU A 148 -8.36 -17.67 15.38
N ALA A 149 -7.70 -18.21 14.35
CA ALA A 149 -8.13 -19.38 13.62
C ALA A 149 -8.21 -20.62 14.52
N LYS A 150 -7.22 -20.82 15.41
CA LYS A 150 -7.25 -21.88 16.44
C LYS A 150 -8.36 -21.68 17.46
N ALA A 151 -8.67 -20.43 17.85
CA ALA A 151 -9.75 -20.14 18.78
C ALA A 151 -11.15 -20.36 18.15
N GLN A 152 -11.30 -20.13 16.85
CA GLN A 152 -12.55 -20.34 16.11
C GLN A 152 -12.78 -21.83 15.76
N ASN A 153 -11.71 -22.62 15.61
CA ASN A 153 -11.76 -24.07 15.41
C ASN A 153 -11.16 -24.83 16.60
N PRO A 154 -11.86 -24.90 17.75
CA PRO A 154 -11.37 -25.68 18.89
C PRO A 154 -11.27 -27.16 18.50
N PRO A 155 -10.18 -27.85 18.85
CA PRO A 155 -10.06 -29.28 18.58
C PRO A 155 -11.18 -30.06 19.30
N PRO A 156 -11.72 -31.13 18.70
CA PRO A 156 -12.77 -31.92 19.32
C PRO A 156 -12.27 -32.47 20.67
N ALA A 157 -13.10 -32.31 21.71
CA ALA A 157 -12.80 -32.79 23.05
C ALA A 157 -12.46 -34.30 22.99
N LYS A 158 -11.26 -34.66 23.45
CA LYS A 158 -10.82 -36.06 23.50
C LYS A 158 -11.83 -36.88 24.30
N PRO A 159 -12.32 -38.02 23.77
CA PRO A 159 -13.27 -38.86 24.51
C PRO A 159 -12.58 -39.40 25.77
N LYS A 160 -13.27 -39.27 26.90
CA LYS A 160 -12.87 -39.85 28.18
C LYS A 160 -12.67 -41.35 27.98
N GLN A 161 -11.43 -41.81 28.12
CA GLN A 161 -11.16 -43.24 28.21
C GLN A 161 -11.75 -43.73 29.54
N ASN A 162 -12.85 -44.47 29.47
CA ASN A 162 -13.30 -45.35 30.55
C ASN A 162 -12.21 -46.40 30.73
N ILE A 163 -11.55 -46.36 31.89
CA ILE A 163 -10.66 -47.42 32.35
C ILE A 163 -11.57 -48.46 33.06
N PRO A 164 -11.39 -49.77 32.82
CA PRO A 164 -12.25 -50.85 33.32
C PRO A 164 -12.30 -50.97 34.84
#